data_AF-A0A5Q4D5Q3-F1
#
_entry.id   AF-A0A5Q4D5Q3-F1
#
_cell.length_a   1.000
_cell.length_b   1.000
_cell.length_c   1.000
_cell.angle_alpha   90.00
_cell.angle_beta   90.00
_cell.angle_gamma   90.00
#
_symmetry.space_group_name_H-M   'P 1'
#
loop_
_entity.id
_entity.type
_entity.pdbx_description
1 polymer ?
#
loop_
_entity_poly.entity_id
_entity_poly.type
_entity_poly.pdbx_seq_one_letter_code
_entity_poly.pdbx_strand_id
1 'polypeptide(L)'
;FVAAADPDDQLADELDAAEALYGLYSIAIGMTEEADWDFGRFLHPDAAAWFGYVDDAGSFYDRGPGFADEDVSYARARVLVADMLDRIEGWLADEFPYPVTLRFSHAQALMPLAAFLGIEGSSEGADPDVPFDYDTSTWRAAIASPMSANVQWDVFTNDEGVTLIRMLHQEGEVRFAAACRPWGETRHFYELSEIRRCYGV
;
A
#
# COMPACT_ATOMS: atom_id res chain seq x y z
N PHE A 1 -10.86 0.14 -18.48
CA PHE A 1 -9.58 0.24 -19.18
C PHE A 1 -9.78 -0.22 -20.62
N VAL A 2 -9.89 0.71 -21.55
CA VAL A 2 -9.75 0.37 -22.97
C VAL A 2 -8.34 0.83 -23.31
N ALA A 3 -7.39 -0.10 -23.32
CA ALA A 3 -6.08 0.16 -23.89
C ALA A 3 -6.27 0.24 -25.41
N ALA A 4 -6.65 1.41 -25.91
CA ALA A 4 -6.31 1.72 -27.29
C ALA A 4 -4.78 1.83 -27.33
N ALA A 5 -4.15 1.23 -28.33
CA ALA A 5 -2.72 1.41 -28.53
C ALA A 5 -2.41 2.91 -28.57
N ASP A 6 -1.58 3.39 -27.65
CA ASP A 6 -1.09 4.74 -27.71
C ASP A 6 -0.10 4.80 -28.88
N PRO A 7 -0.24 5.72 -29.86
CA PRO A 7 0.77 5.88 -30.92
C PRO A 7 2.19 6.15 -30.39
N ASP A 8 2.31 6.55 -29.12
CA ASP A 8 3.58 6.70 -28.40
C ASP A 8 4.12 5.37 -27.82
N ASP A 9 3.34 4.27 -27.79
CA ASP A 9 3.78 2.92 -27.42
C ASP A 9 4.59 2.28 -28.56
N GLN A 10 5.82 2.76 -28.77
CA GLN A 10 6.76 2.20 -29.74
C GLN A 10 7.92 1.51 -29.03
N LEU A 11 8.29 0.32 -29.53
CA LEU A 11 9.53 -0.33 -29.12
C LEU A 11 10.68 0.32 -29.89
N ALA A 12 11.44 1.19 -29.24
CA ALA A 12 12.56 1.90 -29.85
C ALA A 12 13.86 1.10 -29.78
N ASP A 13 14.05 0.29 -28.73
CA ASP A 13 15.25 -0.52 -28.52
C ASP A 13 14.98 -1.88 -27.83
N GLU A 14 16.05 -2.61 -27.54
CA GLU A 14 15.98 -3.92 -26.90
C GLU A 14 15.50 -3.87 -25.44
N LEU A 15 15.69 -2.74 -24.73
CA LEU A 15 15.22 -2.58 -23.36
C LEU A 15 13.70 -2.42 -23.35
N ASP A 16 13.15 -1.58 -24.22
CA ASP A 16 11.69 -1.42 -24.36
C ASP A 16 11.01 -2.77 -24.64
N ALA A 17 11.61 -3.56 -25.53
CA ALA A 17 11.10 -4.90 -25.87
C ALA A 17 11.15 -5.86 -24.67
N ALA A 18 12.19 -5.77 -23.84
CA ALA A 18 12.34 -6.60 -22.65
C ALA A 18 11.37 -6.19 -21.53
N GLU A 19 11.15 -4.89 -21.33
CA GLU A 19 10.16 -4.36 -20.39
C GLU A 19 8.73 -4.72 -20.81
N ALA A 20 8.40 -4.62 -22.10
CA ALA A 20 7.11 -5.06 -22.62
C ALA A 20 6.87 -6.56 -22.38
N LEU A 21 7.90 -7.39 -22.59
CA LEU A 21 7.81 -8.83 -22.32
C LEU A 21 7.65 -9.12 -20.82
N TYR A 22 8.37 -8.38 -19.96
CA TYR A 22 8.19 -8.47 -18.51
C TYR A 22 6.78 -8.04 -18.08
N GLY A 23 6.22 -6.98 -18.67
CA GLY A 23 4.85 -6.54 -18.41
C GLY A 23 3.81 -7.61 -18.79
N LEU A 24 3.99 -8.30 -19.92
CA LEU A 24 3.14 -9.44 -20.28
C LEU A 24 3.28 -10.58 -19.26
N TYR A 25 4.51 -10.90 -18.85
CA TYR A 25 4.79 -11.90 -17.83
C TYR A 25 4.14 -11.58 -16.48
N SER A 26 4.24 -10.34 -16.00
CA SER A 26 3.73 -9.93 -14.69
C SER A 26 2.20 -9.89 -14.64
N ILE A 27 1.54 -9.46 -15.71
CA ILE A 27 0.07 -9.40 -15.79
C ILE A 27 -0.56 -10.78 -15.99
N ALA A 28 0.11 -11.70 -16.67
CA ALA A 28 -0.44 -13.01 -17.03
C ALA A 28 -0.97 -13.82 -15.82
N ILE A 29 -0.36 -13.68 -14.64
CA ILE A 29 -0.83 -14.36 -13.42
C ILE A 29 -2.23 -13.88 -12.97
N GLY A 30 -2.60 -12.65 -13.32
CA GLY A 30 -3.92 -12.08 -13.09
C GLY A 30 -4.95 -12.44 -14.16
N MET A 31 -4.55 -13.17 -15.21
CA MET A 31 -5.39 -13.51 -16.38
C MET A 31 -5.55 -15.02 -16.59
N THR A 32 -5.54 -15.79 -15.50
CA THR A 32 -5.56 -17.27 -15.55
C THR A 32 -6.91 -17.85 -15.99
N GLU A 33 -8.00 -17.09 -15.88
CA GLU A 33 -9.33 -17.48 -16.36
C GLU A 33 -9.51 -17.22 -17.87
N GLU A 34 -8.71 -16.33 -18.45
CA GLU A 34 -8.79 -15.95 -19.85
C GLU A 34 -8.01 -16.92 -20.76
N ALA A 35 -6.80 -17.31 -20.36
CA ALA A 35 -6.01 -18.33 -21.07
C ALA A 35 -4.84 -18.86 -20.23
N ASP A 36 -4.24 -19.96 -20.70
CA ASP A 36 -3.00 -20.51 -20.17
C ASP A 36 -1.78 -19.80 -20.81
N TRP A 37 -1.50 -18.58 -20.34
CA TRP A 37 -0.39 -17.77 -20.82
C TRP A 37 0.94 -18.19 -20.16
N ASP A 38 1.90 -18.68 -20.94
CA ASP A 38 3.27 -18.96 -20.48
C ASP A 38 4.26 -18.01 -21.15
N PHE A 39 4.36 -16.78 -20.61
CA PHE A 39 5.42 -15.83 -21.00
C PHE A 39 6.75 -16.12 -20.29
N GLY A 40 6.74 -16.93 -19.22
CA GLY A 40 7.96 -17.33 -18.51
C GLY A 40 8.96 -18.06 -19.40
N ARG A 41 8.48 -18.77 -20.43
CA ARG A 41 9.35 -19.38 -21.45
C ARG A 41 10.26 -18.41 -22.22
N PHE A 42 9.92 -17.12 -22.23
CA PHE A 42 10.66 -16.08 -22.96
C PHE A 42 11.51 -15.20 -22.06
N LEU A 43 11.33 -15.29 -20.74
CA LEU A 43 11.98 -14.42 -19.76
C LEU A 43 12.77 -15.27 -18.77
N HIS A 44 14.08 -15.11 -18.76
CA HIS A 44 14.92 -15.81 -17.78
C HIS A 44 14.54 -15.37 -16.36
N PRO A 45 14.49 -16.27 -15.36
CA PRO A 45 14.13 -15.91 -13.99
C PRO A 45 14.95 -14.75 -13.41
N ASP A 46 16.27 -14.71 -13.69
CA ASP A 46 17.12 -13.61 -13.24
C ASP A 46 16.74 -12.26 -13.88
N ALA A 47 16.29 -12.26 -15.13
CA ALA A 47 15.80 -11.05 -15.80
C ALA A 47 14.45 -10.62 -15.20
N ALA A 48 13.55 -11.56 -14.93
CA ALA A 48 12.28 -11.27 -14.25
C ALA A 48 12.50 -10.68 -12.85
N ALA A 49 13.47 -11.20 -12.10
CA ALA A 49 13.85 -10.67 -10.79
C ALA A 49 14.43 -9.25 -10.90
N TRP A 50 15.27 -8.99 -11.91
CA TRP A 50 15.82 -7.65 -12.17
C TRP A 50 14.72 -6.64 -12.51
N PHE A 51 13.79 -6.98 -13.41
CA PHE A 51 12.69 -6.08 -13.74
C PHE A 51 11.71 -5.88 -12.57
N GLY A 52 11.47 -6.91 -11.76
CA GLY A 52 10.74 -6.78 -10.50
C GLY A 52 11.41 -5.79 -9.54
N TYR A 53 12.73 -5.85 -9.43
CA TYR A 53 13.52 -4.87 -8.68
C TYR A 53 13.37 -3.44 -9.21
N VAL A 54 13.47 -3.24 -10.53
CA VAL A 54 13.31 -1.91 -11.15
C VAL A 54 11.88 -1.36 -10.93
N ASP A 55 10.86 -2.19 -11.08
CA ASP A 55 9.46 -1.81 -10.84
C ASP A 55 9.21 -1.46 -9.35
N ASP A 56 9.75 -2.26 -8.44
CA ASP A 56 9.69 -1.97 -7.01
C ASP A 56 10.42 -0.67 -6.66
N ALA A 57 11.59 -0.41 -7.25
CA ALA A 57 12.31 0.84 -7.06
C ALA A 57 11.50 2.05 -7.54
N GLY A 58 10.85 1.93 -8.71
CA GLY A 58 9.96 2.98 -9.23
C GLY A 58 8.77 3.24 -8.30
N SER A 59 8.09 2.18 -7.86
CA SER A 59 6.97 2.33 -6.92
C SER A 59 7.40 2.87 -5.55
N PHE A 60 8.58 2.48 -5.06
CA PHE A 60 9.15 2.92 -3.80
C PHE A 60 9.33 4.43 -3.74
N TYR A 61 9.95 5.02 -4.77
CA TYR A 61 10.20 6.47 -4.82
C TYR A 61 8.95 7.27 -5.21
N ASP A 62 8.12 6.76 -6.13
CA ASP A 62 6.95 7.52 -6.60
C ASP A 62 5.78 7.49 -5.61
N ARG A 63 5.59 6.37 -4.90
CA ARG A 63 4.33 6.04 -4.19
C ARG A 63 4.53 5.37 -2.84
N GLY A 64 5.73 4.90 -2.55
CA GLY A 64 6.12 4.28 -1.28
C GLY A 64 6.79 5.29 -0.34
N PRO A 65 7.63 4.81 0.60
CA PRO A 65 8.34 5.64 1.56
C PRO A 65 9.32 6.64 0.93
N GLY A 66 9.89 6.34 -0.24
CA GLY A 66 10.87 7.19 -0.89
C GLY A 66 12.10 7.45 -0.02
N PHE A 67 12.50 8.72 0.10
CA PHE A 67 13.65 9.13 0.91
C PHE A 67 13.30 9.28 2.40
N ALA A 68 14.20 8.88 3.29
CA ALA A 68 13.96 8.85 4.73
C ALA A 68 13.75 10.24 5.37
N ASP A 69 14.14 11.31 4.68
CA ASP A 69 13.99 12.70 5.11
C ASP A 69 12.84 13.44 4.39
N GLU A 70 12.06 12.76 3.56
CA GLU A 70 10.92 13.31 2.84
C GLU A 70 9.65 12.46 3.03
N ASP A 71 8.47 13.08 2.91
CA ASP A 71 7.19 12.39 2.97
C ASP A 71 6.29 12.67 1.75
N VAL A 72 6.82 13.34 0.72
CA VAL A 72 6.03 13.89 -0.38
C VAL A 72 5.21 12.84 -1.16
N SER A 73 5.77 11.63 -1.30
CA SER A 73 5.14 10.50 -2.00
C SER A 73 3.92 9.96 -1.28
N TYR A 74 3.87 10.04 0.06
CA TYR A 74 2.83 9.41 0.87
C TYR A 74 2.02 10.35 1.78
N ALA A 75 2.49 11.57 2.05
CA ALA A 75 1.88 12.52 2.97
C ALA A 75 0.40 12.83 2.65
N ARG A 76 -0.01 12.73 1.38
CA ARG A 76 -1.40 12.96 0.96
C ARG A 76 -2.38 11.90 1.49
N ALA A 77 -1.91 10.71 1.86
CA ALA A 77 -2.74 9.67 2.45
C ALA A 77 -3.40 10.12 3.77
N ARG A 78 -2.86 11.15 4.43
CA ARG A 78 -3.47 11.82 5.59
C ARG A 78 -4.95 12.18 5.38
N VAL A 79 -5.34 12.55 4.15
CA VAL A 79 -6.71 12.95 3.84
C VAL A 79 -7.66 11.77 3.93
N LEU A 80 -7.21 10.60 3.47
CA LEU A 80 -7.98 9.36 3.59
C LEU A 80 -8.06 8.89 5.04
N VAL A 81 -6.94 8.98 5.79
CA VAL A 81 -6.93 8.63 7.22
C VAL A 81 -7.84 9.54 8.04
N ALA A 82 -7.83 10.85 7.76
CA ALA A 82 -8.75 11.80 8.37
C ALA A 82 -10.22 11.43 8.07
N ASP A 83 -10.57 11.18 6.81
CA ASP A 83 -11.94 10.75 6.45
C ASP A 83 -12.30 9.41 7.12
N MET A 84 -11.37 8.45 7.27
CA MET A 84 -11.63 7.21 8.01
C MET A 84 -12.02 7.49 9.47
N LEU A 85 -11.28 8.36 10.16
CA LEU A 85 -11.56 8.76 11.54
C LEU A 85 -12.87 9.55 11.66
N ASP A 86 -13.11 10.49 10.75
CA ASP A 86 -14.34 11.28 10.71
C ASP A 86 -15.58 10.39 10.50
N ARG A 87 -15.48 9.29 9.72
CA ARG A 87 -16.57 8.30 9.60
C ARG A 87 -16.83 7.57 10.91
N ILE A 88 -15.78 7.21 11.65
CA ILE A 88 -15.91 6.53 12.94
C ILE A 88 -16.60 7.45 13.94
N GLU A 89 -16.12 8.69 14.05
CA GLU A 89 -16.67 9.68 14.98
C GLU A 89 -18.09 10.08 14.64
N GLY A 90 -18.38 10.33 13.36
CA GLY A 90 -19.75 10.65 12.94
C GLY A 90 -20.72 9.48 13.13
N TRP A 91 -20.27 8.22 13.05
CA TRP A 91 -21.08 7.08 13.46
C TRP A 91 -21.34 7.08 14.99
N LEU A 92 -20.30 7.31 15.80
CA LEU A 92 -20.44 7.36 17.26
C LEU A 92 -21.30 8.54 17.75
N ALA A 93 -21.36 9.62 16.97
CA ALA A 93 -22.17 10.81 17.25
C ALA A 93 -23.58 10.77 16.64
N ASP A 94 -24.03 9.64 16.08
CA ASP A 94 -25.29 9.50 15.35
C ASP A 94 -25.46 10.49 14.16
N GLU A 95 -24.36 11.03 13.63
CA GLU A 95 -24.34 11.93 12.47
C GLU A 95 -24.38 11.16 11.13
N PHE A 96 -23.88 9.92 11.12
CA PHE A 96 -23.93 9.03 9.96
C PHE A 96 -24.75 7.76 10.26
N PRO A 97 -25.60 7.31 9.32
CA PRO A 97 -26.48 6.16 9.55
C PRO A 97 -25.83 4.81 9.23
N TYR A 98 -24.56 4.78 8.82
CA TYR A 98 -23.92 3.56 8.28
C TYR A 98 -22.79 3.08 9.20
N PRO A 99 -22.85 1.83 9.72
CA PRO A 99 -21.80 1.27 10.57
C PRO A 99 -20.56 0.80 9.79
N VAL A 100 -20.62 0.82 8.45
CA VAL A 100 -19.55 0.33 7.57
C VAL A 100 -19.37 1.30 6.41
N THR A 101 -18.12 1.67 6.11
CA THR A 101 -17.75 2.42 4.91
C THR A 101 -16.75 1.63 4.09
N LEU A 102 -17.14 1.20 2.89
CA LEU A 102 -16.28 0.48 1.95
C LEU A 102 -15.79 1.43 0.85
N ARG A 103 -14.49 1.44 0.59
CA ARG A 103 -13.86 2.25 -0.47
C ARG A 103 -13.09 1.34 -1.41
N PHE A 104 -13.27 1.55 -2.71
CA PHE A 104 -12.53 0.85 -3.76
C PHE A 104 -11.66 1.87 -4.50
N SER A 105 -10.39 1.55 -4.67
CA SER A 105 -9.44 2.46 -5.30
C SER A 105 -8.34 1.66 -6.01
N HIS A 106 -7.16 2.25 -6.14
CA HIS A 106 -6.05 1.73 -6.91
C HIS A 106 -4.80 1.58 -6.05
N ALA A 107 -3.78 0.91 -6.58
CA ALA A 107 -2.48 0.78 -5.93
C ALA A 107 -1.85 2.14 -5.57
N GLN A 108 -2.09 3.17 -6.39
CA GLN A 108 -1.64 4.54 -6.15
C GLN A 108 -2.27 5.20 -4.92
N ALA A 109 -3.36 4.65 -4.37
CA ALA A 109 -3.91 5.08 -3.09
C ALA A 109 -3.41 4.19 -1.94
N LEU A 110 -3.29 2.88 -2.18
CA LEU A 110 -2.92 1.89 -1.15
C LEU A 110 -1.44 1.94 -0.75
N MET A 111 -0.52 2.12 -1.70
CA MET A 111 0.92 2.23 -1.41
C MET A 111 1.24 3.45 -0.51
N PRO A 112 0.80 4.68 -0.84
CA PRO A 112 0.90 5.82 0.07
C PRO A 112 0.23 5.60 1.42
N LEU A 113 -0.94 4.94 1.43
CA LEU A 113 -1.64 4.65 2.67
C LEU A 113 -0.84 3.69 3.56
N ALA A 114 -0.24 2.64 3.00
CA ALA A 114 0.56 1.69 3.75
C ALA A 114 1.81 2.36 4.36
N ALA A 115 2.49 3.21 3.59
CA ALA A 115 3.62 4.00 4.06
C ALA A 115 3.20 4.98 5.16
N PHE A 116 2.14 5.76 4.93
CA PHE A 116 1.62 6.73 5.90
C PHE A 116 1.17 6.06 7.20
N LEU A 117 0.53 4.89 7.13
CA LEU A 117 0.07 4.14 8.29
C LEU A 117 1.22 3.44 9.05
N GLY A 118 2.45 3.44 8.51
CA GLY A 118 3.57 2.77 9.16
C GLY A 118 3.44 1.25 9.16
N ILE A 119 2.84 0.69 8.11
CA ILE A 119 2.72 -0.77 7.96
C ILE A 119 4.12 -1.35 7.77
N GLU A 120 4.41 -2.43 8.51
CA GLU A 120 5.71 -3.09 8.50
C GLU A 120 6.15 -3.47 7.08
N GLY A 121 7.39 -3.12 6.73
CA GLY A 121 7.95 -3.35 5.42
C GLY A 121 7.46 -2.38 4.33
N SER A 122 6.58 -1.45 4.67
CA SER A 122 6.00 -0.47 3.73
C SER A 122 6.28 0.98 4.11
N SER A 123 7.09 1.25 5.13
CA SER A 123 7.21 2.60 5.75
C SER A 123 8.64 3.13 5.89
N GLU A 124 9.63 2.30 5.56
CA GLU A 124 11.04 2.57 5.73
C GLU A 124 11.61 3.28 4.49
N GLY A 125 11.90 4.57 4.62
CA GLY A 125 12.57 5.35 3.56
C GLY A 125 14.05 4.99 3.41
N ALA A 126 14.62 5.26 2.23
CA ALA A 126 16.03 5.05 1.93
C ALA A 126 16.85 6.30 2.27
N ASP A 127 18.12 6.10 2.62
CA ASP A 127 19.08 7.20 2.72
C ASP A 127 19.20 7.90 1.34
N PRO A 128 19.08 9.24 1.25
CA PRO A 128 19.19 9.97 -0.03
C PRO A 128 20.49 9.71 -0.80
N ASP A 129 21.58 9.37 -0.11
CA ASP A 129 22.88 9.10 -0.72
C ASP A 129 23.07 7.62 -1.10
N VAL A 130 22.11 6.75 -0.77
CA VAL A 130 22.15 5.31 -1.04
C VAL A 130 20.95 4.90 -1.91
N PRO A 131 21.18 4.41 -3.14
CA PRO A 131 20.09 3.90 -3.97
C PRO A 131 19.32 2.79 -3.27
N PHE A 132 18.01 2.74 -3.53
CA PHE A 132 17.16 1.62 -3.16
C PHE A 132 17.81 0.30 -3.57
N ASP A 133 17.85 -0.66 -2.65
CA ASP A 133 18.34 -2.01 -2.90
C ASP A 133 17.51 -3.02 -2.11
N TYR A 134 17.31 -4.21 -2.66
CA TYR A 134 16.57 -5.29 -2.02
C TYR A 134 17.25 -5.87 -0.78
N ASP A 135 18.57 -5.72 -0.63
CA ASP A 135 19.34 -6.15 0.53
C ASP A 135 19.23 -5.16 1.70
N THR A 136 18.89 -3.89 1.42
CA THR A 136 18.83 -2.81 2.40
C THR A 136 17.41 -2.32 2.67
N SER A 137 16.46 -2.63 1.78
CA SER A 137 15.05 -2.25 1.91
C SER A 137 14.12 -3.45 1.97
N THR A 138 13.19 -3.40 2.92
CA THR A 138 12.09 -4.35 3.09
C THR A 138 10.94 -4.13 2.12
N TRP A 139 10.93 -3.00 1.40
CA TRP A 139 9.84 -2.64 0.49
C TRP A 139 9.71 -3.61 -0.66
N ARG A 140 8.50 -4.13 -0.87
CA ARG A 140 8.05 -4.80 -2.09
C ARG A 140 6.63 -4.33 -2.40
N ALA A 141 6.34 -3.92 -3.63
CA ALA A 141 4.99 -3.55 -4.06
C ALA A 141 4.00 -4.71 -3.85
N ALA A 142 4.47 -5.95 -4.00
CA ALA A 142 3.70 -7.17 -3.75
C ALA A 142 3.30 -7.36 -2.26
N ILE A 143 3.97 -6.68 -1.32
CA ILE A 143 3.56 -6.65 0.09
C ILE A 143 2.64 -5.45 0.31
N ALA A 144 3.07 -4.25 -0.08
CA ALA A 144 2.33 -3.01 0.18
C ALA A 144 0.96 -2.97 -0.51
N SER A 145 0.90 -3.35 -1.79
CA SER A 145 -0.31 -3.29 -2.61
C SER A 145 -0.34 -4.38 -3.72
N PRO A 146 -0.38 -5.68 -3.39
CA PRO A 146 -0.72 -6.73 -4.34
C PRO A 146 -2.12 -6.54 -4.97
N MET A 147 -2.44 -7.39 -5.95
CA MET A 147 -3.79 -7.42 -6.52
C MET A 147 -4.86 -7.62 -5.43
N SER A 148 -5.92 -6.83 -5.48
CA SER A 148 -6.98 -6.80 -4.45
C SER A 148 -6.51 -6.42 -3.05
N ALA A 149 -5.43 -5.64 -2.95
CA ALA A 149 -4.93 -5.12 -1.69
C ALA A 149 -6.00 -4.35 -0.90
N ASN A 150 -6.00 -4.52 0.43
CA ASN A 150 -6.93 -3.88 1.33
C ASN A 150 -6.30 -3.51 2.69
N VAL A 151 -6.82 -2.43 3.27
CA VAL A 151 -6.62 -2.02 4.66
C VAL A 151 -7.99 -1.91 5.30
N GLN A 152 -8.18 -2.52 6.46
CA GLN A 152 -9.45 -2.55 7.17
C GLN A 152 -9.25 -2.11 8.61
N TRP A 153 -10.12 -1.24 9.12
CA TRP A 153 -10.12 -0.85 10.52
C TRP A 153 -11.40 -1.34 11.18
N ASP A 154 -11.25 -2.23 12.15
CA ASP A 154 -12.34 -2.71 12.98
C ASP A 154 -12.45 -1.82 14.22
N VAL A 155 -13.67 -1.41 14.55
CA VAL A 155 -13.96 -0.49 15.65
C VAL A 155 -14.79 -1.18 16.71
N PHE A 156 -14.33 -1.11 17.95
CA PHE A 156 -14.95 -1.73 19.12
C PHE A 156 -15.23 -0.65 20.16
N THR A 157 -16.45 -0.59 20.68
CA THR A 157 -16.82 0.32 21.78
C THR A 157 -17.33 -0.51 22.95
N ASN A 158 -16.84 -0.24 24.16
CA ASN A 158 -17.33 -0.89 25.38
C ASN A 158 -18.42 -0.06 26.08
N ASP A 159 -19.02 -0.61 27.14
CA ASP A 159 -20.09 0.05 27.91
C ASP A 159 -19.60 1.31 28.68
N GLU A 160 -18.28 1.49 28.81
CA GLU A 160 -17.65 2.65 29.44
C GLU A 160 -17.39 3.79 28.43
N GLY A 161 -17.72 3.58 27.15
CA GLY A 161 -17.51 4.56 26.07
C GLY A 161 -16.07 4.60 25.53
N VAL A 162 -15.23 3.62 25.86
CA VAL A 162 -13.89 3.48 25.29
C VAL A 162 -13.99 2.86 23.89
N THR A 163 -13.51 3.60 22.89
CA THR A 163 -13.45 3.16 21.50
C THR A 163 -12.05 2.73 21.11
N LEU A 164 -11.89 1.47 20.73
CA LEU A 164 -10.65 0.88 20.24
C LEU A 164 -10.73 0.58 18.74
N ILE A 165 -9.60 0.72 18.06
CA ILE A 165 -9.41 0.43 16.65
C ILE A 165 -8.35 -0.66 16.51
N ARG A 166 -8.63 -1.65 15.64
CA ARG A 166 -7.67 -2.64 15.16
C ARG A 166 -7.50 -2.51 13.67
N MET A 167 -6.26 -2.55 13.17
CA MET A 167 -5.96 -2.51 11.75
C MET A 167 -5.63 -3.89 11.19
N LEU A 168 -6.21 -4.22 10.04
CA LEU A 168 -5.83 -5.33 9.18
C LEU A 168 -5.24 -4.80 7.88
N HIS A 169 -4.18 -5.44 7.39
CA HIS A 169 -3.65 -5.26 6.04
C HIS A 169 -3.61 -6.63 5.39
N GLN A 170 -4.27 -6.75 4.23
CA GLN A 170 -4.48 -8.06 3.59
C GLN A 170 -5.07 -9.10 4.54
N GLU A 171 -6.08 -8.67 5.32
CA GLU A 171 -6.78 -9.50 6.31
C GLU A 171 -5.90 -9.98 7.49
N GLY A 172 -4.61 -9.63 7.52
CA GLY A 172 -3.71 -9.91 8.64
C GLY A 172 -3.64 -8.77 9.65
N GLU A 173 -3.65 -9.09 10.94
CA GLU A 173 -3.47 -8.08 12.00
C GLU A 173 -2.09 -7.44 11.94
N VAL A 174 -2.07 -6.12 11.78
CA VAL A 174 -0.84 -5.32 11.75
C VAL A 174 -0.86 -4.28 12.85
N ARG A 175 0.30 -3.71 13.17
CA ARG A 175 0.37 -2.57 14.08
C ARG A 175 0.22 -1.28 13.30
N PHE A 176 -0.28 -0.25 13.98
CA PHE A 176 -0.12 1.12 13.52
C PHE A 176 1.35 1.57 13.64
N ALA A 177 1.66 2.74 13.08
CA ALA A 177 2.99 3.34 13.09
C ALA A 177 3.60 3.35 14.51
N ALA A 178 4.93 3.27 14.60
CA ALA A 178 5.65 3.21 15.87
C ALA A 178 5.39 4.42 16.81
N ALA A 179 4.94 5.55 16.25
CA ALA A 179 4.53 6.74 17.00
C ALA A 179 3.19 6.58 17.76
N CYS A 180 2.38 5.59 17.38
CA CYS A 180 1.11 5.24 18.02
C CYS A 180 1.34 4.26 19.17
N ARG A 181 0.66 4.49 20.29
CA ARG A 181 0.78 3.70 21.52
C ARG A 181 -0.40 2.72 21.60
N PRO A 182 -0.16 1.41 21.69
CA PRO A 182 -1.25 0.45 21.86
C PRO A 182 -1.92 0.66 23.21
N TRP A 183 -3.19 0.25 23.29
CA TRP A 183 -3.99 0.33 24.51
C TRP A 183 -3.54 -0.74 25.51
N GLY A 184 -3.16 -0.33 26.72
CA GLY A 184 -2.70 -1.24 27.77
C GLY A 184 -1.48 -2.08 27.37
N GLU A 185 -1.57 -3.40 27.56
CA GLU A 185 -0.55 -4.37 27.15
C GLU A 185 -0.85 -5.05 25.80
N THR A 186 -1.85 -4.55 25.06
CA THR A 186 -2.21 -5.11 23.75
C THR A 186 -1.17 -4.80 22.68
N ARG A 187 -1.22 -5.51 21.56
CA ARG A 187 -0.33 -5.27 20.40
C ARG A 187 -1.00 -4.58 19.21
N HIS A 188 -2.31 -4.79 19.05
CA HIS A 188 -3.05 -4.42 17.83
C HIS A 188 -4.26 -3.52 18.07
N PHE A 189 -4.55 -3.17 19.33
CA PHE A 189 -5.69 -2.32 19.68
C PHE A 189 -5.19 -0.96 20.14
N TYR A 190 -5.79 0.09 19.61
CA TYR A 190 -5.39 1.48 19.85
C TYR A 190 -6.64 2.30 20.13
N GLU A 191 -6.56 3.23 21.07
CA GLU A 191 -7.69 4.13 21.35
C GLU A 191 -7.89 5.10 20.18
N LEU A 192 -9.15 5.42 19.85
CA LEU A 192 -9.48 6.37 18.78
C LEU A 192 -8.74 7.72 18.93
N SER A 193 -8.70 8.25 20.17
CA SER A 193 -8.01 9.49 20.51
C SER A 193 -6.49 9.43 20.27
N GLU A 194 -5.90 8.25 20.49
CA GLU A 194 -4.48 7.98 20.28
C GLU A 194 -4.13 7.91 18.79
N ILE A 195 -5.01 7.32 17.96
CA ILE A 195 -4.84 7.30 16.50
C ILE A 195 -4.86 8.72 15.93
N ARG A 196 -5.81 9.57 16.35
CA ARG A 196 -5.81 11.01 15.98
C ARG A 196 -4.51 11.69 16.39
N ARG A 197 -4.06 11.47 17.63
CA ARG A 197 -2.83 12.08 18.15
C ARG A 197 -1.60 11.66 17.35
N CYS A 198 -1.43 10.37 17.06
CA CYS A 198 -0.21 9.88 16.44
C CYS A 198 -0.10 10.21 14.95
N TYR A 199 -1.23 10.29 14.22
CA TYR A 199 -1.23 10.72 12.82
C TYR A 199 -1.41 12.23 12.63
N GLY A 200 -1.73 12.98 13.69
CA GLY A 200 -1.86 14.44 13.64
C GLY A 200 -3.00 14.91 12.74
N VAL A 201 -4.11 14.16 12.73
CA VAL A 201 -5.29 14.39 11.90
C VAL A 201 -6.56 14.65 12.70
#